data_AF-A0A9W6XIN1-F1
#
_entry.id   AF-A0A9W6XIN1-F1
#
_cell.length_a   1.000
_cell.length_b   1.000
_cell.length_c   1.000
_cell.angle_alpha   90.00
_cell.angle_beta   90.00
_cell.angle_gamma   90.00
#
_symmetry.space_group_name_H-M   'P 1'
#
loop_
_entity.id
_entity.type
_entity.pdbx_description
1 polymer ?
#
loop_
_entity_poly.entity_id
_entity_poly.type
_entity_poly.pdbx_seq_one_letter_code
_entity_poly.pdbx_strand_id
1 'polypeptide(L)'
;MIWLAAYGGAGPISSTGKAIATVTIGSNSFKLYKGPNGSTTVFSFVATKTITNFSADLQKFLTYLVKNQGLPSNQYLITLEAGTEPFVGTNAKMTVSSFSAAVN
;
A
#
# COMPACT_ATOMS: atom_id res chain seq x y z
N MET A 1 -1.49 3.23 -1.64
CA MET A 1 -1.85 2.17 -0.69
C MET A 1 -0.63 1.36 -0.30
N ILE A 2 -0.61 0.82 0.93
CA ILE A 2 0.41 -0.08 1.44
C ILE A 2 -0.32 -1.35 1.90
N TRP A 3 -0.27 -2.40 1.10
CA TRP A 3 -0.97 -3.65 1.36
C TRP A 3 -0.06 -4.59 2.14
N LEU A 4 -0.41 -4.86 3.38
CA LEU A 4 0.31 -5.81 4.24
C LEU A 4 -0.03 -7.28 3.90
N ALA A 5 -1.15 -7.52 3.25
CA ALA A 5 -1.59 -8.84 2.82
C ALA A 5 -2.37 -8.75 1.50
N ALA A 6 -2.32 -9.82 0.72
CA ALA A 6 -3.16 -10.03 -0.46
C ALA A 6 -3.65 -11.48 -0.43
N TYR A 7 -4.91 -11.68 -0.02
CA TYR A 7 -5.51 -13.02 0.12
C TYR A 7 -6.33 -13.38 -1.12
N GLY A 8 -6.40 -14.68 -1.44
CA GLY A 8 -7.36 -15.21 -2.42
C GLY A 8 -7.19 -14.68 -3.85
N GLY A 9 -6.01 -14.19 -4.22
CA GLY A 9 -5.77 -13.60 -5.54
C GLY A 9 -6.15 -12.12 -5.66
N ALA A 10 -6.50 -11.43 -4.57
CA ALA A 10 -6.71 -9.99 -4.57
C ALA A 10 -5.50 -9.26 -5.17
N GLY A 11 -5.76 -8.36 -6.12
CA GLY A 11 -4.73 -7.64 -6.86
C GLY A 11 -4.95 -6.12 -6.79
N PRO A 12 -3.86 -5.32 -6.79
CA PRO A 12 -3.97 -3.87 -6.82
C PRO A 12 -4.36 -3.36 -8.21
N ILE A 13 -4.83 -2.12 -8.27
CA ILE A 13 -4.92 -1.37 -9.54
C ILE A 13 -3.54 -1.33 -10.21
N SER A 14 -3.48 -1.73 -11.49
CA SER A 14 -2.27 -1.73 -12.29
C SER A 14 -2.61 -1.55 -13.77
N SER A 15 -1.88 -0.66 -14.46
CA SER A 15 -2.02 -0.48 -15.90
C SER A 15 -1.52 -1.67 -16.72
N THR A 16 -0.62 -2.48 -16.17
CA THR A 16 0.05 -3.57 -16.92
C THR A 16 -0.19 -4.95 -16.33
N GLY A 17 -0.83 -5.03 -15.15
CA GLY A 17 -0.90 -6.25 -14.34
C GLY A 17 0.43 -6.69 -13.74
N LYS A 18 1.52 -5.94 -13.96
CA LYS A 18 2.87 -6.27 -13.47
C LYS A 18 3.35 -5.20 -12.49
N ALA A 19 4.23 -5.62 -11.58
CA ALA A 19 4.93 -4.69 -10.71
C ALA A 19 5.88 -3.82 -11.54
N ILE A 20 5.89 -2.52 -11.28
CA ILE A 20 6.81 -1.57 -11.93
C ILE A 20 8.16 -1.50 -11.21
N ALA A 21 8.21 -1.94 -9.95
CA ALA A 21 9.43 -2.06 -9.16
C ALA A 21 9.24 -3.07 -8.02
N THR A 22 10.35 -3.55 -7.46
CA THR A 22 10.39 -4.19 -6.14
C THR A 22 11.18 -3.28 -5.20
N VAL A 23 10.60 -2.93 -4.07
CA VAL A 23 11.06 -1.87 -3.18
C VAL A 23 11.16 -2.41 -1.77
N THR A 24 12.32 -2.25 -1.13
CA THR A 24 12.51 -2.61 0.27
C THR A 24 12.42 -1.37 1.14
N ILE A 25 11.49 -1.36 2.09
CA ILE A 25 11.31 -0.28 3.09
C ILE A 25 11.33 -0.92 4.47
N GLY A 26 12.36 -0.56 5.26
CA GLY A 26 12.67 -1.28 6.49
C GLY A 26 13.11 -2.71 6.19
N SER A 27 12.57 -3.67 6.93
CA SER A 27 12.81 -5.11 6.72
C SER A 27 11.84 -5.76 5.73
N ASN A 28 10.89 -5.01 5.18
CA ASN A 28 9.82 -5.54 4.34
C ASN A 28 10.06 -5.21 2.86
N SER A 29 9.86 -6.20 1.99
CA SER A 29 9.94 -6.04 0.54
C SER A 29 8.53 -5.98 -0.06
N PHE A 30 8.30 -4.99 -0.93
CA PHE A 30 7.02 -4.70 -1.57
C PHE A 30 7.17 -4.69 -3.09
N LYS A 31 6.22 -5.29 -3.80
CA LYS A 31 6.02 -5.07 -5.23
C LYS A 31 5.21 -3.78 -5.40
N LEU A 32 5.74 -2.81 -6.15
CA LEU A 32 5.04 -1.57 -6.44
C LEU A 32 4.24 -1.71 -7.73
N TYR A 33 2.97 -1.37 -7.68
CA TYR A 33 2.06 -1.29 -8.81
C TYR A 33 1.57 0.15 -8.99
N LYS A 34 1.19 0.49 -10.23
CA LYS A 34 0.71 1.81 -10.61
C LYS A 34 -0.41 1.66 -11.64
N GLY A 35 -1.51 2.39 -11.46
CA GLY A 35 -2.55 2.53 -12.49
C GLY A 35 -3.55 3.65 -12.19
N PRO A 36 -4.38 4.01 -13.17
CA PRO A 36 -5.40 5.05 -13.00
C PRO A 36 -6.64 4.53 -12.25
N ASN A 37 -7.27 5.40 -11.48
CA ASN A 37 -8.63 5.24 -10.95
C ASN A 37 -9.38 6.56 -11.09
N GLY A 38 -10.27 6.65 -12.09
CA GLY A 38 -10.84 7.92 -12.51
C GLY A 38 -9.72 8.93 -12.85
N SER A 39 -9.78 10.12 -12.25
CA SER A 39 -8.78 11.19 -12.43
C SER A 39 -7.56 11.06 -11.51
N THR A 40 -7.43 9.98 -10.75
CA THR A 40 -6.32 9.78 -9.80
C THR A 40 -5.34 8.72 -10.29
N THR A 41 -4.07 8.85 -9.90
CA THR A 41 -3.07 7.77 -10.05
C THR A 41 -2.95 7.03 -8.73
N VAL A 42 -3.18 5.73 -8.75
CA VAL A 42 -3.02 4.86 -7.58
C VAL A 42 -1.65 4.19 -7.64
N PHE A 43 -0.87 4.36 -6.57
CA PHE A 43 0.33 3.58 -6.29
C PHE A 43 0.03 2.59 -5.18
N SER A 44 0.31 1.31 -5.40
CA SER A 44 0.08 0.24 -4.41
C SER A 44 1.35 -0.54 -4.15
N PHE A 45 1.88 -0.42 -2.94
CA PHE A 45 2.97 -1.25 -2.44
C PHE A 45 2.37 -2.53 -1.85
N VAL A 46 2.53 -3.67 -2.52
CA VAL A 46 2.00 -4.96 -2.06
C VAL A 46 3.13 -5.79 -1.47
N ALA A 47 3.00 -6.16 -0.20
CA ALA A 47 4.02 -6.95 0.49
C ALA A 47 4.26 -8.28 -0.24
N THR A 48 5.53 -8.65 -0.40
CA THR A 48 5.92 -9.92 -1.05
C THR A 48 5.57 -11.15 -0.23
N LYS A 49 5.35 -10.97 1.07
CA LYS A 49 4.85 -11.96 2.03
C LYS A 49 3.84 -11.28 2.93
N THR A 50 2.84 -12.01 3.39
CA THR A 50 1.85 -11.49 4.35
C THR A 50 2.53 -11.00 5.62
N ILE A 51 2.20 -9.78 6.04
CA ILE A 51 2.70 -9.14 7.25
C ILE A 51 1.51 -8.97 8.21
N THR A 52 1.57 -9.65 9.36
CA THR A 52 0.54 -9.55 10.41
C THR A 52 0.95 -8.66 11.58
N ASN A 53 2.23 -8.29 11.66
CA ASN A 53 2.76 -7.32 12.61
C ASN A 53 3.65 -6.32 11.86
N PHE A 54 3.23 -5.06 11.82
CA PHE A 54 3.86 -4.03 11.01
C PHE A 54 4.08 -2.77 11.84
N SER A 55 5.32 -2.29 11.84
CA SER A 55 5.71 -1.00 12.39
C SER A 55 6.66 -0.33 11.40
N ALA A 56 6.32 0.88 10.96
CA ALA A 56 7.09 1.60 9.98
C ALA A 56 6.83 3.11 10.07
N ASP A 57 7.82 3.87 9.60
CA ASP A 57 7.64 5.25 9.20
C ASP A 57 7.04 5.27 7.78
N LEU A 58 5.78 5.70 7.68
CA LEU A 58 5.04 5.74 6.42
C LEU A 58 5.56 6.83 5.46
N GLN A 59 6.27 7.85 5.96
CA GLN A 59 6.86 8.91 5.13
C GLN A 59 7.85 8.32 4.13
N LYS A 60 8.52 7.21 4.47
CA LYS A 60 9.47 6.51 3.57
C LYS A 60 8.83 6.06 2.25
N PHE A 61 7.55 5.68 2.26
CA PHE A 61 6.83 5.31 1.04
C PHE A 61 6.57 6.53 0.15
N LEU A 62 6.18 7.66 0.75
CA LEU A 62 5.96 8.92 0.03
C LEU A 62 7.28 9.45 -0.55
N THR A 63 8.35 9.46 0.25
CA THR A 63 9.70 9.85 -0.20
C THR A 63 10.17 9.00 -1.38
N TYR A 64 9.91 7.69 -1.37
CA TYR A 64 10.19 6.82 -2.51
C TYR A 64 9.42 7.28 -3.77
N LEU A 65 8.13 7.58 -3.64
CA LEU A 65 7.31 8.02 -4.78
C LEU A 65 7.76 9.37 -5.32
N VAL A 66 8.13 10.33 -4.46
CA VAL A 66 8.68 11.63 -4.87
C VAL A 66 9.96 11.41 -5.67
N LYS A 67 10.89 10.61 -5.13
CA LYS A 67 12.21 10.42 -5.75
C LYS A 67 12.16 9.59 -7.04
N ASN A 68 11.32 8.57 -7.12
CA ASN A 68 11.41 7.55 -8.18
C ASN A 68 10.19 7.50 -9.11
N GLN A 69 9.06 8.10 -8.73
CA GLN A 69 7.78 7.99 -9.46
C GLN A 69 7.18 9.33 -9.86
N GLY A 70 7.88 10.43 -9.59
CA GLY A 70 7.48 11.79 -9.99
C GLY A 70 6.29 12.34 -9.21
N LEU A 71 6.02 11.82 -8.00
CA LEU A 71 5.02 12.44 -7.12
C LEU A 71 5.51 13.84 -6.71
N PRO A 72 4.74 14.92 -6.96
CA PRO A 72 5.17 16.25 -6.52
C PRO A 72 5.26 16.33 -5.00
N SER A 73 6.35 16.93 -4.48
CA SER A 73 6.58 17.06 -3.03
C SER A 73 5.71 18.12 -2.35
N ASN A 74 5.02 18.95 -3.12
CA ASN A 74 4.15 20.02 -2.65
C ASN A 74 2.66 19.61 -2.52
N GLN A 75 2.38 18.30 -2.54
CA GLN A 75 1.05 17.76 -2.31
C GLN A 75 0.72 17.71 -0.81
N TYR A 76 -0.57 17.71 -0.49
CA TYR A 76 -1.06 17.59 0.89
C TYR A 76 -1.46 16.14 1.19
N LEU A 77 -1.08 15.63 2.36
CA LEU A 77 -1.66 14.41 2.91
C LEU A 77 -3.03 14.76 3.52
N ILE A 78 -4.11 14.33 2.87
CA ILE A 78 -5.48 14.65 3.30
C ILE A 78 -6.16 13.48 4.03
N THR A 79 -5.64 12.26 3.87
CA THR A 79 -6.27 11.05 4.39
C THR A 79 -5.20 10.04 4.80
N LEU A 80 -5.37 9.46 5.99
CA LEU A 80 -4.56 8.35 6.50
C LEU A 80 -5.50 7.31 7.11
N GLU A 81 -5.69 6.20 6.40
CA GLU A 81 -6.64 5.14 6.75
C GLU A 81 -5.95 3.77 6.77
N ALA A 82 -6.50 2.86 7.57
CA ALA A 82 -6.10 1.45 7.61
C ALA A 82 -7.35 0.58 7.72
N GLY A 83 -7.45 -0.46 6.88
CA GLY A 83 -8.63 -1.31 6.80
C GLY A 83 -8.42 -2.52 5.90
N THR A 84 -9.52 -3.08 5.42
CA THR A 84 -9.55 -4.22 4.49
C THR A 84 -10.56 -3.99 3.37
N GLU A 85 -10.24 -4.44 2.16
CA GLU A 85 -11.11 -4.39 0.99
C GLU A 85 -11.50 -5.82 0.59
N PRO A 86 -12.62 -6.37 1.09
CA PRO A 86 -13.07 -7.70 0.72
C PRO A 86 -13.70 -7.70 -0.67
N PHE A 87 -13.39 -8.73 -1.46
CA PHE A 87 -14.01 -8.96 -2.77
C PHE A 87 -15.11 -10.03 -2.67
N VAL A 88 -14.72 -11.22 -2.20
CA VAL A 88 -15.61 -12.37 -1.98
C VAL A 88 -15.14 -13.14 -0.75
N GLY A 89 -16.06 -13.79 -0.04
CA GLY A 89 -15.74 -14.64 1.11
C GLY A 89 -16.99 -15.03 1.90
N THR A 90 -16.86 -16.05 2.75
CA THR A 90 -17.90 -16.50 3.67
C THR A 90 -17.33 -16.58 5.09
N ASN A 91 -18.10 -16.15 6.09
CA ASN A 91 -17.71 -16.16 7.51
C ASN A 91 -16.34 -15.52 7.80
N ALA A 92 -15.98 -14.47 7.07
CA ALA A 92 -14.72 -13.77 7.23
C ALA A 92 -14.72 -12.85 8.46
N LYS A 93 -13.59 -12.80 9.17
CA LYS A 93 -13.35 -11.86 10.28
C LYS A 93 -11.93 -11.34 10.22
N MET A 94 -11.78 -10.03 10.09
CA MET A 94 -10.51 -9.34 10.36
C MET A 94 -10.51 -8.89 11.82
N THR A 95 -9.45 -9.23 12.57
CA THR A 95 -9.26 -8.74 13.93
C THR A 95 -7.99 -7.90 13.96
N VAL A 96 -8.12 -6.64 14.36
CA VAL A 96 -6.99 -5.72 14.58
C VAL A 96 -6.81 -5.58 16.08
N SER A 97 -5.80 -6.23 16.63
CA SER A 97 -5.54 -6.20 18.08
C SER A 97 -4.98 -4.86 18.55
N SER A 98 -4.25 -4.15 17.68
CA SER A 98 -3.75 -2.80 17.92
C SER A 98 -3.51 -2.08 16.60
N PHE A 99 -3.83 -0.79 16.56
CA PHE A 99 -3.50 0.12 15.47
C PHE A 99 -3.22 1.50 16.04
N SER A 100 -2.14 2.13 15.56
CA SER A 100 -1.83 3.52 15.86
C SER A 100 -1.14 4.15 14.65
N ALA A 101 -1.40 5.44 14.43
CA ALA A 101 -0.75 6.24 13.42
C ALA A 101 -0.72 7.70 13.89
N ALA A 102 0.34 8.42 13.55
CA ALA A 102 0.50 9.83 13.87
C ALA A 102 1.17 10.55 12.70
N VAL A 103 0.75 11.79 12.46
CA VAL A 103 1.42 12.72 11.56
C VAL A 103 2.14 13.72 12.45
N ASN A 104 3.48 13.74 12.38
CA ASN A 104 4.37 14.48 13.27
C ASN A 104 5.24 15.46 12.50
#